data_AF-A0AAV2Q060-F1
#
_entry.id   AF-A0AAV2Q060-F1
#
_cell.length_a   1.000
_cell.length_b   1.000
_cell.length_c   1.000
_cell.angle_alpha   90.00
_cell.angle_beta   90.00
_cell.angle_gamma   90.00
#
_symmetry.space_group_name_H-M   'P 1'
#
loop_
_entity.id
_entity.type
_entity.pdbx_description
1 polymer ?
#
loop_
_entity_poly.entity_id
_entity_poly.type
_entity_poly.pdbx_seq_one_letter_code
_entity_poly.pdbx_strand_id
1 'polypeptide(L)'
;YSHIIRGQFYGHSHLDEFRIHYDVNAPHKPIGIQYVTPNNGPFHDLNPSYRIFYIDGDHPDTTRNVIDYETWVMNLTHSNLYDDPHWYQLYSARRDLQLPSLAPRHWDHLVQRMAKDPHMFARYHRYQTQDSDSAIAKSCDEKCRHTTLCSIVEGDKLMPRKCRPFSG
;
A
#
# COMPACT_ATOMS: atom_id res chain seq x y z
N TYR A 1 -0.27 -3.17 22.63
CA TYR A 1 -0.40 -1.70 22.55
C TYR A 1 -1.22 -1.20 21.34
N SER A 2 -2.08 -2.03 20.73
CA SER A 2 -2.86 -1.62 19.54
C SER A 2 -3.84 -0.48 19.79
N HIS A 3 -4.27 -0.27 21.04
CA HIS A 3 -5.12 0.87 21.42
C HIS A 3 -4.33 2.18 21.63
N ILE A 4 -2.98 2.13 21.64
CA ILE A 4 -2.09 3.28 21.82
C ILE A 4 -1.41 3.65 20.49
N ILE A 5 -0.98 2.67 19.70
CA ILE A 5 -0.30 2.90 18.42
C ILE A 5 -1.32 3.39 17.37
N ARG A 6 -1.10 4.59 16.82
CA ARG A 6 -2.03 5.23 15.86
C ARG A 6 -1.52 5.25 14.41
N GLY A 7 -0.25 4.93 14.19
CA GLY A 7 0.37 4.83 12.88
C GLY A 7 1.73 4.15 12.95
N GLN A 8 2.10 3.48 11.88
CA GLN A 8 3.39 2.80 11.72
C GLN A 8 3.90 3.08 10.30
N PHE A 9 5.07 3.70 10.17
CA PHE A 9 5.59 4.22 8.90
C PHE A 9 7.00 3.70 8.64
N TYR A 10 7.21 3.10 7.48
CA TYR A 10 8.46 2.44 7.09
C TYR A 10 8.78 2.74 5.61
N GLY A 11 9.98 2.34 5.19
CA GLY A 11 10.39 2.33 3.78
C GLY A 11 11.14 1.03 3.45
N HIS A 12 12.30 1.16 2.81
CA HIS A 12 13.24 0.08 2.45
C HIS A 12 12.81 -0.83 1.29
N SER A 13 11.54 -1.23 1.16
CA SER A 13 11.13 -2.09 0.02
C SER A 13 11.11 -1.36 -1.33
N HIS A 14 11.16 -0.02 -1.31
CA HIS A 14 11.04 0.89 -2.45
C HIS A 14 9.67 0.90 -3.13
N LEU A 15 8.84 -0.11 -2.90
CA LEU A 15 7.47 -0.22 -3.41
C LEU A 15 6.48 0.52 -2.51
N ASP A 16 5.33 0.88 -3.08
CA ASP A 16 4.20 1.40 -2.31
C ASP A 16 3.37 0.24 -1.72
N GLU A 17 3.57 -0.05 -0.45
CA GLU A 17 2.98 -1.23 0.19
C GLU A 17 2.35 -0.92 1.55
N PHE A 18 1.59 -1.89 2.04
CA PHE A 18 1.13 -1.90 3.41
C PHE A 18 1.11 -3.32 3.96
N ARG A 19 1.21 -3.45 5.28
CA ARG A 19 1.05 -4.73 5.98
C ARG A 19 0.00 -4.60 7.07
N ILE A 20 -0.82 -5.62 7.22
CA ILE A 20 -1.85 -5.70 8.24
C ILE A 20 -1.30 -6.50 9.41
N HIS A 21 -1.38 -5.91 10.59
CA HIS A 21 -1.05 -6.56 11.85
C HIS A 21 -2.32 -7.12 12.48
N TYR A 22 -2.24 -8.37 12.96
CA TYR A 22 -3.38 -9.10 13.55
C TYR A 22 -3.13 -9.39 15.02
N ASP A 23 -4.22 -9.59 15.77
CA ASP A 23 -4.15 -9.94 17.18
C ASP A 23 -3.55 -11.35 17.36
N VAL A 24 -2.52 -11.49 18.19
CA VAL A 24 -1.85 -12.77 18.46
C VAL A 24 -2.80 -13.81 19.06
N ASN A 25 -3.80 -13.38 19.85
CA ASN A 25 -4.79 -14.24 20.48
C ASN A 25 -6.04 -14.43 19.62
N ALA A 26 -6.23 -13.56 18.61
CA ALA A 26 -7.33 -13.64 17.65
C ALA A 26 -6.83 -13.32 16.24
N PRO A 27 -6.13 -14.25 15.56
CA PRO A 27 -5.42 -13.98 14.30
C PRO A 27 -6.30 -13.50 13.14
N HIS A 28 -7.63 -13.58 13.26
CA HIS A 28 -8.58 -13.03 12.29
C HIS A 28 -8.88 -11.53 12.50
N LYS A 29 -8.48 -10.95 13.62
CA LYS A 29 -8.79 -9.57 14.00
C LYS A 29 -7.65 -8.63 13.60
N PRO A 30 -7.83 -7.76 12.60
CA PRO A 30 -6.83 -6.77 12.24
C PRO A 30 -6.78 -5.66 13.31
N ILE A 31 -5.58 -5.34 13.80
CA ILE A 31 -5.35 -4.42 14.93
C ILE A 31 -4.42 -3.26 14.61
N GLY A 32 -3.74 -3.28 13.46
CA GLY A 32 -2.83 -2.21 13.07
C GLY A 32 -2.45 -2.29 11.60
N ILE A 33 -1.98 -1.17 11.07
CA ILE A 33 -1.49 -1.06 9.70
C ILE A 33 -0.07 -0.51 9.75
N GLN A 34 0.79 -1.12 8.95
CA GLN A 34 2.14 -0.67 8.66
C GLN A 34 2.16 -0.13 7.24
N TYR A 35 2.37 1.17 7.09
CA TYR A 35 2.55 1.81 5.79
C TYR A 35 4.01 1.71 5.39
N VAL A 36 4.27 1.17 4.21
CA VAL A 36 5.61 1.14 3.62
C VAL A 36 5.59 2.11 2.45
N THR A 37 6.27 3.23 2.62
CA THR A 37 6.26 4.32 1.66
C THR A 37 7.14 3.99 0.46
N PRO A 38 6.76 4.45 -0.74
CA PRO A 38 7.57 4.26 -1.92
C PRO A 38 8.87 5.07 -1.86
N ASN A 39 9.81 4.79 -2.77
CA ASN A 39 11.10 5.49 -2.79
C ASN A 39 11.05 6.82 -3.57
N ASN A 40 12.00 7.70 -3.26
CA ASN A 40 12.17 9.00 -3.90
C ASN A 40 13.10 8.97 -5.13
N GLY A 41 13.57 7.79 -5.55
CA GLY A 41 14.54 7.65 -6.64
C GLY A 41 14.17 6.52 -7.60
N PRO A 42 14.83 6.42 -8.76
CA PRO A 42 14.39 5.54 -9.83
C PRO A 42 14.74 4.05 -9.64
N PHE A 43 15.28 3.65 -8.49
CA PHE A 43 15.86 2.32 -8.28
C PHE A 43 14.77 1.27 -7.95
N HIS A 44 14.64 0.14 -8.66
CA HIS A 44 15.19 -0.23 -9.96
C HIS A 44 14.05 -0.25 -10.97
N ASP A 45 13.93 0.77 -11.80
CA ASP A 45 12.87 0.95 -12.79
C ASP A 45 11.53 1.44 -12.21
N LEU A 46 11.57 2.31 -11.19
CA LEU A 46 10.38 2.91 -10.58
C LEU A 46 10.38 4.43 -10.83
N ASN A 47 9.20 5.06 -10.80
CA ASN A 47 9.16 6.52 -10.80
C ASN A 47 9.52 7.06 -9.41
N PRO A 48 10.33 8.14 -9.32
CA PRO A 48 10.51 8.89 -8.09
C PRO A 48 9.17 9.30 -7.49
N SER A 49 9.02 9.12 -6.18
CA SER A 49 7.75 9.35 -5.52
C SER A 49 7.90 9.89 -4.09
N TYR A 50 6.84 10.51 -3.60
CA TYR A 50 6.71 10.88 -2.19
C TYR A 50 5.26 10.69 -1.73
N ARG A 51 5.07 10.68 -0.41
CA ARG A 51 3.76 10.49 0.22
C ARG A 51 3.48 11.59 1.24
N ILE A 52 2.24 12.07 1.24
CA ILE A 52 1.70 13.00 2.22
C ILE A 52 0.64 12.25 3.04
N PHE A 53 0.82 12.19 4.36
CA PHE A 53 -0.14 11.61 5.28
C PHE A 53 -1.00 12.72 5.92
N TYR A 54 -2.31 12.51 5.93
CA TYR A 54 -3.25 13.35 6.65
C TYR A 54 -3.57 12.69 7.98
N ILE A 55 -3.18 13.34 9.07
CA ILE A 55 -3.35 12.83 10.44
C ILE A 55 -4.41 13.66 11.16
N ASP A 56 -5.18 13.01 12.01
CA ASP A 56 -6.11 13.68 12.90
C ASP A 56 -5.38 14.66 13.82
N GLY A 57 -5.74 15.95 13.70
CA GLY A 57 -4.94 17.08 14.16
C GLY A 57 -5.03 17.35 15.66
N ASP A 58 -4.58 18.53 16.08
CA ASP A 58 -4.63 18.98 17.47
C ASP A 58 -6.02 19.49 17.83
N HIS A 59 -6.80 18.68 18.57
CA HIS A 59 -8.08 19.07 19.16
C HIS A 59 -8.41 18.20 20.40
N PRO A 60 -9.38 18.58 21.25
CA PRO A 60 -9.65 17.88 22.53
C PRO A 60 -9.92 16.38 22.39
N ASP A 61 -10.61 15.97 21.33
CA ASP A 61 -10.98 14.58 21.05
C ASP A 61 -10.09 13.90 19.99
N THR A 62 -8.83 14.36 19.82
CA THR A 62 -7.94 13.86 18.77
C THR A 62 -7.69 12.36 18.90
N THR A 63 -7.87 11.66 17.78
CA THR A 63 -7.59 10.22 17.70
C THR A 63 -6.15 9.94 17.30
N ARG A 64 -5.44 10.95 16.75
CA ARG A 64 -4.11 10.84 16.10
C ARG A 64 -4.03 9.78 15.00
N ASN A 65 -5.16 9.30 14.51
CA ASN A 65 -5.20 8.29 13.46
C ASN A 65 -4.79 8.91 12.11
N VAL A 66 -4.27 8.08 11.22
CA VAL A 66 -4.17 8.43 9.80
C VAL A 66 -5.59 8.49 9.21
N ILE A 67 -5.98 9.65 8.69
CA ILE A 67 -7.31 9.92 8.12
C ILE A 67 -7.34 9.61 6.63
N ASP A 68 -6.27 9.96 5.91
CA ASP A 68 -6.03 9.61 4.51
C ASP A 68 -4.53 9.73 4.20
N TYR A 69 -4.11 9.34 3.00
CA TYR A 69 -2.82 9.73 2.45
C TYR A 69 -2.92 9.88 0.93
N GLU A 70 -1.95 10.59 0.34
CA GLU A 70 -1.75 10.65 -1.10
C GLU A 70 -0.31 10.31 -1.47
N THR A 71 -0.15 9.64 -2.61
CA THR A 71 1.15 9.40 -3.24
C THR A 71 1.25 10.27 -4.48
N TRP A 72 2.39 10.92 -4.64
CA TRP A 72 2.77 11.70 -5.81
C TRP A 72 3.97 11.04 -6.49
N VAL A 73 3.98 11.08 -7.81
CA VAL A 73 5.05 10.48 -8.61
C VAL A 73 5.49 11.43 -9.73
N MET A 74 6.74 11.29 -10.15
CA MET A 74 7.28 11.98 -11.32
C MET A 74 7.31 11.03 -12.51
N ASN A 75 6.61 11.35 -13.60
CA ASN A 75 6.63 10.51 -14.80
C ASN A 75 7.99 10.63 -15.47
N LEU A 76 8.87 9.64 -15.31
CA LEU A 76 10.20 9.66 -15.91
C LEU A 76 10.16 9.60 -17.44
N THR A 77 9.23 8.83 -18.03
CA THR A 77 9.09 8.73 -19.49
C THR A 77 8.78 10.10 -20.10
N HIS A 78 7.81 10.82 -19.53
CA HIS A 78 7.47 12.17 -19.93
C HIS A 78 8.61 13.14 -19.66
N SER A 79 9.15 13.12 -18.44
CA SER A 79 10.17 14.09 -18.02
C SER A 79 11.45 13.99 -18.85
N ASN A 80 11.87 12.77 -19.20
CA ASN A 80 13.03 12.54 -20.05
C ASN A 80 12.77 12.90 -21.53
N LEU A 81 11.53 12.80 -22.01
CA LEU A 81 11.17 13.12 -23.39
C LEU A 81 11.11 14.64 -23.62
N TYR A 82 10.64 15.39 -22.63
CA TYR A 82 10.38 16.83 -22.74
C TYR A 82 11.33 17.71 -21.94
N ASP A 83 12.25 17.13 -21.16
CA ASP A 83 13.14 17.84 -20.24
C ASP A 83 12.36 18.73 -19.22
N ASP A 84 11.19 18.26 -18.81
CA ASP A 84 10.28 18.94 -17.86
C ASP A 84 9.84 17.98 -16.75
N PRO A 85 10.26 18.16 -15.48
CA PRO A 85 9.93 17.26 -14.39
C PRO A 85 8.43 17.31 -14.05
N HIS A 86 7.68 16.35 -14.58
CA HIS A 86 6.22 16.30 -14.44
C HIS A 86 5.79 15.47 -13.22
N TRP A 87 5.48 16.15 -12.12
CA TRP A 87 4.90 15.56 -10.91
C TRP A 87 3.37 15.60 -10.96
N TYR A 88 2.73 14.48 -10.61
CA TYR A 88 1.28 14.39 -10.51
C TYR A 88 0.85 13.53 -9.32
N GLN A 89 -0.37 13.78 -8.83
CA GLN A 89 -0.97 12.95 -7.81
C GLN A 89 -1.32 11.60 -8.42
N LEU A 90 -0.67 10.53 -7.94
CA LEU A 90 -0.94 9.18 -8.40
C LEU A 90 -2.28 8.67 -7.84
N TYR A 91 -2.48 8.80 -6.53
CA TYR A 91 -3.74 8.42 -5.88
C TYR A 91 -3.89 9.00 -4.46
N SER A 92 -5.14 9.02 -3.98
CA SER A 92 -5.52 9.11 -2.57
C SER A 92 -6.01 7.74 -2.10
N ALA A 93 -5.57 7.30 -0.93
CA ALA A 93 -5.89 5.97 -0.41
C ALA A 93 -7.40 5.75 -0.30
N ARG A 94 -8.12 6.68 0.31
CA ARG A 94 -9.56 6.52 0.52
C ARG A 94 -10.36 6.59 -0.77
N ARG A 95 -10.06 7.57 -1.63
CA ARG A 95 -10.77 7.78 -2.89
C ARG A 95 -10.56 6.61 -3.84
N ASP A 96 -9.31 6.28 -4.14
CA ASP A 96 -8.98 5.43 -5.27
C ASP A 96 -8.97 3.94 -4.90
N LEU A 97 -8.70 3.61 -3.62
CA LEU A 97 -8.88 2.26 -3.07
C LEU A 97 -10.28 2.03 -2.47
N GLN A 98 -11.18 3.02 -2.54
CA GLN A 98 -12.56 2.94 -2.06
C GLN A 98 -12.63 2.45 -0.60
N LEU A 99 -11.85 3.08 0.28
CA LEU A 99 -11.80 2.77 1.70
C LEU A 99 -12.71 3.73 2.49
N PRO A 100 -13.70 3.22 3.26
CA PRO A 100 -14.54 4.08 4.09
C PRO A 100 -13.76 4.80 5.20
N SER A 101 -12.64 4.22 5.65
CA SER A 101 -11.64 4.85 6.51
C SER A 101 -10.35 4.02 6.46
N LEU A 102 -9.25 4.53 7.01
CA LEU A 102 -7.99 3.79 7.09
C LEU A 102 -7.89 2.90 8.35
N ALA A 103 -9.03 2.53 8.94
CA ALA A 103 -9.06 1.56 10.04
C ALA A 103 -8.60 0.17 9.56
N PRO A 104 -7.91 -0.64 10.40
CA PRO A 104 -7.33 -1.90 9.97
C PRO A 104 -8.29 -2.87 9.27
N ARG A 105 -9.55 -2.92 9.73
CA ARG A 105 -10.61 -3.75 9.11
C ARG A 105 -10.89 -3.41 7.63
N HIS A 106 -10.78 -2.15 7.24
CA HIS A 106 -11.08 -1.74 5.87
C HIS A 106 -9.94 -2.10 4.91
N TRP A 107 -8.70 -2.11 5.40
CA TRP A 107 -7.56 -2.67 4.68
C TRP A 107 -7.67 -4.18 4.51
N ASP A 108 -8.11 -4.90 5.54
CA ASP A 108 -8.36 -6.35 5.45
C ASP A 108 -9.43 -6.65 4.39
N HIS A 109 -10.55 -5.92 4.41
CA HIS A 109 -11.58 -6.04 3.38
C HIS A 109 -11.07 -5.67 1.99
N LEU A 110 -10.17 -4.68 1.86
CA LEU A 110 -9.55 -4.34 0.58
C LEU A 110 -8.75 -5.53 0.04
N VAL A 111 -7.96 -6.23 0.85
CA VAL A 111 -7.24 -7.43 0.40
C VAL A 111 -8.22 -8.50 -0.09
N GLN A 112 -9.31 -8.73 0.64
CA GLN A 112 -10.35 -9.67 0.21
C GLN A 112 -11.01 -9.27 -1.11
N ARG A 113 -11.21 -7.96 -1.36
CA ARG A 113 -11.68 -7.44 -2.65
C ARG A 113 -10.65 -7.68 -3.75
N MET A 114 -9.38 -7.33 -3.54
CA MET A 114 -8.30 -7.55 -4.52
C MET A 114 -8.12 -9.05 -4.86
N ALA A 115 -8.40 -9.94 -3.92
CA ALA A 115 -8.39 -11.39 -4.17
C ALA A 115 -9.49 -11.84 -5.15
N LYS A 116 -10.63 -11.14 -5.19
CA LYS A 116 -11.82 -11.49 -5.99
C LYS A 116 -11.99 -10.65 -7.25
N ASP A 117 -11.47 -9.42 -7.24
CA ASP A 117 -11.58 -8.44 -8.32
C ASP A 117 -10.19 -8.14 -8.92
N PRO A 118 -9.88 -8.71 -10.10
CA PRO A 118 -8.63 -8.47 -10.80
C PRO A 118 -8.40 -7.00 -11.16
N HIS A 119 -9.44 -6.21 -11.41
CA HIS A 119 -9.30 -4.78 -11.74
C HIS A 119 -8.87 -3.98 -10.51
N MET A 120 -9.43 -4.29 -9.35
CA MET A 120 -9.01 -3.66 -8.09
C MET A 120 -7.56 -3.99 -7.77
N PHE A 121 -7.14 -5.25 -7.98
CA PHE A 121 -5.74 -5.64 -7.81
C PHE A 121 -4.82 -4.94 -8.83
N ALA A 122 -5.19 -4.90 -10.10
CA ALA A 122 -4.39 -4.24 -11.14
C ALA A 122 -4.19 -2.74 -10.84
N ARG A 123 -5.22 -2.07 -10.32
CA ARG A 123 -5.12 -0.68 -9.84
C ARG A 123 -4.12 -0.56 -8.69
N TYR A 124 -4.24 -1.42 -7.67
CA TYR A 124 -3.27 -1.43 -6.56
C TYR A 124 -1.85 -1.70 -7.03
N HIS A 125 -1.64 -2.66 -7.94
CA HIS A 125 -0.32 -2.99 -8.46
C HIS A 125 0.31 -1.83 -9.25
N ARG A 126 -0.50 -1.07 -10.02
CA ARG A 126 -0.06 0.19 -10.64
C ARG A 126 0.45 1.18 -9.59
N TYR A 127 -0.23 1.30 -8.45
CA TYR A 127 0.23 2.17 -7.35
C TYR A 127 1.48 1.64 -6.65
N GLN A 128 1.52 0.32 -6.38
CA GLN A 128 2.65 -0.37 -5.77
C GLN A 128 3.96 -0.12 -6.51
N THR A 129 3.88 -0.02 -7.84
CA THR A 129 5.01 0.18 -8.76
C THR A 129 5.17 1.63 -9.23
N GLN A 130 4.59 2.58 -8.48
CA GLN A 130 4.67 4.03 -8.72
C GLN A 130 4.34 4.44 -10.16
N ASP A 131 3.40 3.73 -10.80
CA ASP A 131 3.01 3.99 -12.18
C ASP A 131 4.16 3.91 -13.19
N SER A 132 5.15 3.07 -12.91
CA SER A 132 6.29 2.89 -13.81
C SER A 132 5.91 2.08 -15.04
N ASP A 133 6.11 2.65 -16.22
CA ASP A 133 5.92 1.95 -17.51
C ASP A 133 6.73 0.66 -17.57
N SER A 134 7.97 0.68 -17.08
CA SER A 134 8.85 -0.50 -17.09
C SER A 134 8.38 -1.58 -16.12
N ALA A 135 7.83 -1.23 -14.96
CA ALA A 135 7.33 -2.20 -14.00
C ALA A 135 5.98 -2.77 -14.46
N ILE A 136 5.11 -1.93 -15.02
CA ILE A 136 3.81 -2.32 -15.57
C ILE A 136 3.99 -3.26 -16.76
N ALA A 137 4.96 -2.99 -17.64
CA ALA A 137 5.26 -3.83 -18.80
C ALA A 137 5.70 -5.26 -18.43
N LYS A 138 6.32 -5.45 -17.25
CA LYS A 138 6.69 -6.80 -16.75
C LYS A 138 5.47 -7.65 -16.38
N SER A 139 4.28 -7.03 -16.23
CA SER A 139 3.01 -7.65 -15.82
C SER A 139 3.06 -8.36 -14.45
N CYS A 140 1.90 -8.62 -13.86
CA CYS A 140 1.80 -9.37 -12.61
C CYS A 140 0.85 -10.55 -12.81
N ASP A 141 1.42 -11.74 -12.95
CA ASP A 141 0.69 -13.00 -13.13
C ASP A 141 -0.01 -13.45 -11.82
N GLU A 142 -0.66 -14.61 -11.86
CA GLU A 142 -1.37 -15.14 -10.69
C GLU A 142 -0.45 -15.41 -9.49
N LYS A 143 0.80 -15.84 -9.76
CA LYS A 143 1.79 -16.08 -8.71
C LYS A 143 2.22 -14.76 -8.07
N CYS A 144 2.48 -13.74 -8.86
CA CYS A 144 2.77 -12.37 -8.42
C CYS A 144 1.62 -11.82 -7.59
N ARG A 145 0.37 -11.95 -8.07
CA ARG A 145 -0.83 -11.54 -7.35
C ARG A 145 -0.97 -12.24 -6.01
N HIS A 146 -0.85 -13.56 -6.00
CA HIS A 146 -0.92 -14.36 -4.78
C HIS A 146 0.15 -13.92 -3.77
N THR A 147 1.41 -13.81 -4.21
CA THR A 147 2.53 -13.40 -3.35
C THR A 147 2.33 -12.00 -2.76
N THR A 148 1.83 -11.07 -3.57
CA THR A 148 1.53 -9.70 -3.16
C THR A 148 0.42 -9.64 -2.11
N LEU A 149 -0.68 -10.36 -2.31
CA LEU A 149 -1.77 -10.38 -1.33
C LEU A 149 -1.34 -11.05 -0.01
N CYS A 150 -0.53 -12.10 -0.10
CA CYS A 150 -0.02 -12.80 1.08
C CYS A 150 0.98 -11.97 1.88
N SER A 151 1.86 -11.21 1.23
CA SER A 151 2.81 -10.32 1.93
C SER A 151 2.10 -9.23 2.73
N ILE A 152 0.91 -8.79 2.29
CA ILE A 152 0.09 -7.82 3.01
C ILE A 152 -0.47 -8.40 4.31
N VAL A 153 -0.99 -9.64 4.28
CA VAL A 153 -1.67 -10.24 5.44
C VAL A 153 -0.76 -11.09 6.33
N GLU A 154 0.41 -11.47 5.84
CA GLU A 154 1.45 -12.23 6.57
C GLU A 154 2.67 -11.36 6.90
N GLY A 155 2.44 -10.08 7.21
CA GLY A 155 3.50 -9.12 7.50
C GLY A 155 4.33 -9.43 8.76
N ASP A 156 3.78 -10.24 9.67
CA ASP A 156 4.46 -10.76 10.85
C ASP A 156 4.79 -12.25 10.67
N LYS A 157 6.07 -12.57 10.58
CA LYS A 157 6.56 -13.95 10.36
C LYS A 157 6.31 -14.88 11.55
N LEU A 158 6.02 -14.33 12.73
CA LEU A 158 5.72 -15.11 13.93
C LEU A 158 4.24 -15.50 14.02
N MET A 159 3.38 -14.89 13.20
CA MET A 159 1.96 -15.20 13.15
C MET A 159 1.67 -16.44 12.30
N PRO A 160 0.58 -17.18 12.58
CA PRO A 160 0.14 -18.28 11.72
C PRO A 160 -0.08 -17.81 10.28
N ARG A 161 0.29 -18.66 9.31
CA ARG A 161 0.03 -18.40 7.90
C ARG A 161 -1.47 -18.27 7.63
N LYS A 162 -1.82 -17.29 6.79
CA LYS A 162 -3.17 -17.01 6.30
C LYS A 162 -3.37 -17.46 4.86
N CYS A 163 -2.28 -17.51 4.11
CA CYS A 163 -2.26 -18.00 2.75
C CYS A 163 -1.84 -19.47 2.69
N ARG A 164 -2.48 -20.20 1.77
CA ARG A 164 -1.98 -21.51 1.35
C ARG A 164 -0.76 -21.32 0.43
N PRO A 165 0.15 -22.29 0.35
CA PRO A 165 1.18 -22.27 -0.70
C PRO A 165 0.53 -22.17 -2.08
N PHE A 166 1.13 -21.35 -2.96
CA PHE A 166 0.66 -21.26 -4.34
C PHE A 166 0.76 -22.64 -5.01
N SER A 167 -0.37 -23.15 -5.47
CA SER A 167 -0.48 -24.43 -6.20
C SER A 167 -0.84 -24.05 -7.63
N GLY A 168 0.14 -24.08 -8.53
CA GLY A 168 -0.05 -23.74 -9.95
C GLY A 168 -0.81 -24.83 -10.70
#